data_AF-A4RSI2-F1
#
_entry.id   AF-A4RSI2-F1
#
_cell.length_a   1.000
_cell.length_b   1.000
_cell.length_c   1.000
_cell.angle_alpha   90.00
_cell.angle_beta   90.00
_cell.angle_gamma   90.00
#
_symmetry.space_group_name_H-M   'P 1'
#
loop_
_entity.id
_entity.type
_entity.pdbx_description
1 polymer ?
#
loop_
_entity_poly.entity_id
_entity_poly.type
_entity_poly.pdbx_seq_one_letter_code
_entity_poly.pdbx_strand_id
1 'polypeptide(L)'
;MQATTYEESEAIWTKAIELSPEGSRARSAAFSNRGTLRLQYQEWQGAVDDLQASVDLDGNNPDPLSLNNLGNAKGALNQWDSAMADFLEASRTEDMRAIALANYALAAFQTERDDLAITTARKLLRRDPEFLDMRAALSAFLWSEGRFDDAEAEWTFLYAGLDTPCRLYKTTDTVANRWPPRATAALDAFLRVRGDGQALDYDGRVKTFNFRH
;
A
#
# COMPACT_ATOMS: atom_id res chain seq x y z
N MET A 1 9.95 -19.90 -15.06
CA MET A 1 8.88 -20.88 -15.33
C MET A 1 7.67 -20.49 -14.49
N GLN A 2 6.99 -19.40 -14.87
CA GLN A 2 5.87 -18.79 -14.11
C GLN A 2 4.75 -18.24 -15.02
N ALA A 3 4.95 -18.22 -16.35
CA ALA A 3 3.91 -18.00 -17.38
C ALA A 3 2.89 -19.16 -17.48
N THR A 4 2.97 -20.09 -16.53
CA THR A 4 1.99 -21.11 -16.14
C THR A 4 0.61 -20.56 -15.83
N THR A 5 0.61 -19.66 -14.85
CA THR A 5 -0.54 -19.42 -13.97
C THR A 5 -1.19 -18.05 -14.18
N TYR A 6 -0.42 -17.07 -14.66
CA TYR A 6 -0.94 -15.73 -14.92
C TYR A 6 -1.88 -15.74 -16.11
N GLU A 7 -1.40 -16.23 -17.26
CA GLU A 7 -2.12 -16.29 -18.52
C GLU A 7 -3.37 -17.18 -18.40
N GLU A 8 -3.27 -18.32 -17.68
CA GLU A 8 -4.41 -19.18 -17.36
C GLU A 8 -5.44 -18.45 -16.48
N SER A 9 -5.00 -17.79 -15.41
CA SER A 9 -5.90 -17.05 -14.51
C SER A 9 -6.54 -15.84 -15.19
N GLU A 10 -5.78 -15.13 -16.02
CA GLU A 10 -6.27 -14.00 -16.81
C GLU A 10 -7.31 -14.47 -17.84
N ALA A 11 -7.08 -15.62 -18.50
CA ALA A 11 -8.06 -16.22 -19.41
C ALA A 11 -9.35 -16.64 -18.67
N ILE A 12 -9.24 -17.22 -17.47
CA ILE A 12 -10.40 -17.60 -16.64
C ILE A 12 -11.24 -16.37 -16.30
N TRP A 13 -10.62 -15.29 -15.79
CA TRP A 13 -11.37 -14.09 -15.43
C TRP A 13 -11.92 -13.35 -16.64
N THR A 14 -11.19 -13.33 -17.75
CA THR A 14 -11.70 -12.80 -19.02
C THR A 14 -12.94 -13.55 -19.44
N LYS A 15 -12.94 -14.90 -19.34
CA LYS A 15 -14.11 -15.69 -19.66
C LYS A 15 -15.27 -15.45 -18.70
N ALA A 16 -14.99 -15.28 -17.40
CA ALA A 16 -15.99 -14.95 -16.40
C ALA A 16 -16.67 -13.60 -16.69
N ILE A 17 -15.92 -12.58 -17.11
CA ILE A 17 -16.47 -11.28 -17.53
C ILE A 17 -17.37 -11.43 -18.75
N GLU A 18 -16.95 -12.19 -19.78
CA GLU A 18 -17.75 -12.45 -20.98
C GLU A 18 -19.07 -13.17 -20.69
N LEU A 19 -19.04 -14.15 -19.79
CA LEU A 19 -20.21 -14.97 -19.44
C LEU A 19 -21.15 -14.28 -18.44
N SER A 20 -20.65 -13.30 -17.69
CA SER A 20 -21.46 -12.58 -16.69
C SER A 20 -22.38 -11.56 -17.37
N PRO A 21 -23.67 -11.49 -16.99
CA PRO A 21 -24.57 -10.48 -17.52
C PRO A 21 -24.05 -9.06 -17.29
N GLU A 22 -24.27 -8.15 -18.25
CA GLU A 22 -23.93 -6.75 -18.11
C GLU A 22 -24.61 -6.14 -16.87
N GLY A 23 -23.89 -5.28 -16.14
CA GLY A 23 -24.40 -4.68 -14.90
C GLY A 23 -24.48 -5.63 -13.69
N SER A 24 -24.15 -6.92 -13.82
CA SER A 24 -24.31 -7.87 -12.72
C SER A 24 -23.17 -7.78 -11.68
N ARG A 25 -23.50 -8.11 -10.43
CA ARG A 25 -22.51 -8.27 -9.35
C ARG A 25 -21.44 -9.31 -9.67
N ALA A 26 -21.81 -10.39 -10.38
CA ALA A 26 -20.85 -11.39 -10.84
C ALA A 26 -19.82 -10.80 -11.81
N ARG A 27 -20.26 -9.89 -12.69
CA ARG A 27 -19.38 -9.17 -13.61
C ARG A 27 -18.44 -8.22 -12.86
N SER A 28 -18.98 -7.47 -11.88
CA SER A 28 -18.17 -6.61 -10.99
C SER A 28 -17.09 -7.42 -10.27
N ALA A 29 -17.46 -8.54 -9.62
CA ALA A 29 -16.51 -9.40 -8.94
C ALA A 29 -15.46 -10.01 -9.89
N ALA A 30 -15.83 -10.37 -11.12
CA ALA A 30 -14.90 -10.88 -12.12
C ALA A 30 -13.88 -9.80 -12.56
N PHE A 31 -14.33 -8.56 -12.75
CA PHE A 31 -13.45 -7.42 -12.99
C PHE A 31 -12.50 -7.19 -11.80
N SER A 32 -13.02 -7.12 -10.57
CA SER A 32 -12.19 -6.95 -9.36
C SER A 32 -11.11 -8.02 -9.22
N ASN A 33 -11.47 -9.29 -9.47
CA ASN A 33 -10.51 -10.39 -9.38
C ASN A 33 -9.44 -10.33 -10.48
N ARG A 34 -9.81 -10.00 -11.73
CA ARG A 34 -8.83 -9.82 -12.81
C ARG A 34 -7.91 -8.63 -12.55
N GLY A 35 -8.47 -7.52 -12.07
CA GLY A 35 -7.70 -6.34 -11.73
C GLY A 35 -6.73 -6.59 -10.56
N THR A 36 -7.15 -7.36 -9.55
CA THR A 36 -6.27 -7.80 -8.45
C THR A 36 -5.16 -8.72 -8.94
N LEU A 37 -5.46 -9.66 -9.86
CA LEU A 37 -4.43 -10.48 -10.51
C LEU A 37 -3.43 -9.61 -11.27
N ARG A 38 -3.90 -8.67 -12.10
CA ARG A 38 -3.04 -7.75 -12.86
C ARG A 38 -2.16 -6.90 -11.94
N LEU A 39 -2.70 -6.44 -10.81
CA LEU A 39 -1.93 -5.73 -9.79
C LEU A 39 -0.77 -6.59 -9.25
N GLN A 40 -1.02 -7.87 -8.95
CA GLN A 40 0.03 -8.79 -8.47
C GLN A 40 1.16 -9.01 -9.48
N TYR A 41 0.84 -8.92 -10.77
CA TYR A 41 1.80 -9.10 -11.87
C TYR A 41 2.32 -7.79 -12.44
N GLN A 42 2.10 -6.66 -11.75
CA GLN A 42 2.63 -5.36 -12.12
C GLN A 42 2.05 -4.76 -13.43
N GLU A 43 0.91 -5.28 -13.88
CA GLU A 43 0.14 -4.76 -15.02
C GLU A 43 -0.74 -3.59 -14.56
N TRP A 44 -0.09 -2.50 -14.13
CA TRP A 44 -0.71 -1.42 -13.38
C TRP A 44 -1.91 -0.78 -14.08
N GLN A 45 -1.78 -0.47 -15.38
CA GLN A 45 -2.87 0.14 -16.13
C GLN A 45 -4.05 -0.82 -16.30
N GLY A 46 -3.79 -2.09 -16.65
CA GLY A 46 -4.84 -3.10 -16.77
C GLY A 46 -5.54 -3.38 -15.42
N ALA A 47 -4.81 -3.26 -14.30
CA ALA A 47 -5.38 -3.34 -12.96
C ALA A 47 -6.32 -2.16 -12.68
N VAL A 48 -5.90 -0.93 -12.99
CA VAL A 48 -6.77 0.27 -12.85
C VAL A 48 -8.03 0.12 -13.69
N ASP A 49 -7.91 -0.28 -14.96
CA ASP A 49 -9.06 -0.39 -15.87
C ASP A 49 -10.11 -1.38 -15.34
N ASP A 50 -9.67 -2.55 -14.88
CA ASP A 50 -10.56 -3.58 -14.34
C ASP A 50 -11.15 -3.20 -12.97
N LEU A 51 -10.34 -2.69 -12.05
CA LEU A 51 -10.80 -2.31 -10.71
C LEU A 51 -11.76 -1.12 -10.76
N GLN A 52 -11.51 -0.15 -11.65
CA GLN A 52 -12.44 0.96 -11.88
C GLN A 52 -13.75 0.47 -12.47
N ALA A 53 -13.71 -0.46 -13.45
CA ALA A 53 -14.93 -1.06 -14.00
C ALA A 53 -15.76 -1.80 -12.92
N SER A 54 -15.11 -2.47 -11.96
CA SER A 54 -15.81 -3.07 -10.81
C SER A 54 -16.45 -2.02 -9.91
N VAL A 55 -15.71 -0.97 -9.52
CA VAL A 55 -16.21 0.13 -8.69
C VAL A 55 -17.40 0.83 -9.37
N ASP A 56 -17.32 1.08 -10.67
CA ASP A 56 -18.37 1.74 -11.44
C ASP A 56 -19.65 0.89 -11.50
N LEU A 57 -19.52 -0.44 -11.62
CA LEU A 57 -20.65 -1.37 -11.63
C LEU A 57 -21.35 -1.48 -10.27
N ASP A 58 -20.60 -1.39 -9.17
CA ASP A 58 -21.15 -1.42 -7.82
C ASP A 58 -21.77 -0.06 -7.40
N GLY A 59 -21.41 1.01 -8.10
CA GLY A 59 -22.01 2.34 -7.96
C GLY A 59 -21.81 2.93 -6.57
N ASN A 60 -22.90 3.14 -5.83
CA ASN A 60 -22.87 3.80 -4.51
C ASN A 60 -22.36 2.90 -3.37
N ASN A 61 -22.14 1.60 -3.62
CA ASN A 61 -21.66 0.67 -2.61
C ASN A 61 -20.56 -0.25 -3.17
N PRO A 62 -19.43 0.34 -3.59
CA PRO A 62 -18.30 -0.41 -4.11
C PRO A 62 -17.71 -1.34 -3.06
N ASP A 63 -17.21 -2.49 -3.50
CA ASP A 63 -16.42 -3.38 -2.64
C ASP A 63 -15.16 -2.65 -2.10
N PRO A 64 -15.00 -2.54 -0.75
CA PRO A 64 -13.87 -1.86 -0.14
C PRO A 64 -12.50 -2.44 -0.51
N LEU A 65 -12.41 -3.74 -0.78
CA LEU A 65 -11.16 -4.37 -1.23
C LEU A 65 -10.79 -3.90 -2.63
N SER A 66 -11.78 -3.82 -3.53
CA SER A 66 -11.62 -3.29 -4.89
C SER A 66 -11.14 -1.84 -4.90
N LEU A 67 -11.70 -0.99 -4.03
CA LEU A 67 -11.22 0.39 -3.83
C LEU A 67 -9.77 0.44 -3.33
N ASN A 68 -9.43 -0.36 -2.32
CA ASN A 68 -8.06 -0.40 -1.81
C ASN A 68 -7.06 -0.87 -2.89
N ASN A 69 -7.41 -1.88 -3.68
CA ASN A 69 -6.55 -2.34 -4.77
C ASN A 69 -6.46 -1.32 -5.91
N LEU A 70 -7.54 -0.59 -6.18
CA LEU A 70 -7.55 0.50 -7.16
C LEU A 70 -6.58 1.61 -6.72
N GLY A 71 -6.59 1.97 -5.43
CA GLY A 71 -5.63 2.89 -4.86
C GLY A 71 -4.18 2.42 -5.03
N ASN A 72 -3.90 1.14 -4.78
CA ASN A 72 -2.57 0.57 -5.00
C ASN A 72 -2.14 0.65 -6.49
N ALA A 73 -3.04 0.29 -7.41
CA ALA A 73 -2.77 0.35 -8.85
C ALA A 73 -2.51 1.79 -9.33
N LYS A 74 -3.34 2.75 -8.90
CA LYS A 74 -3.17 4.18 -9.17
C LYS A 74 -1.87 4.72 -8.59
N GLY A 75 -1.51 4.31 -7.37
CA GLY A 75 -0.24 4.65 -6.73
C GLY A 75 0.96 4.20 -7.56
N ALA A 76 0.96 2.96 -8.07
CA ALA A 76 2.01 2.45 -8.95
C ALA A 76 2.15 3.26 -10.27
N LEU A 77 1.09 3.93 -10.71
CA LEU A 77 1.08 4.87 -11.84
C LEU A 77 1.37 6.32 -11.45
N ASN A 78 1.85 6.57 -10.22
CA ASN A 78 2.08 7.90 -9.63
C ASN A 78 0.82 8.79 -9.50
N GLN A 79 -0.38 8.20 -9.51
CA GLN A 79 -1.65 8.90 -9.32
C GLN A 79 -2.05 8.93 -7.84
N TRP A 80 -1.13 9.40 -6.98
CA TRP A 80 -1.22 9.25 -5.53
C TRP A 80 -2.41 9.98 -4.88
N ASP A 81 -2.82 11.13 -5.41
CA ASP A 81 -3.99 11.85 -4.88
C ASP A 81 -5.28 11.08 -5.09
N SER A 82 -5.46 10.51 -6.28
CA SER A 82 -6.58 9.62 -6.58
C SER A 82 -6.51 8.35 -5.74
N ALA A 83 -5.33 7.78 -5.55
CA ALA A 83 -5.14 6.61 -4.68
C ALA A 83 -5.54 6.88 -3.23
N MET A 84 -5.16 8.03 -2.68
CA MET A 84 -5.56 8.45 -1.34
C MET A 84 -7.07 8.58 -1.20
N ALA A 85 -7.78 9.07 -2.21
CA ALA A 85 -9.24 9.14 -2.20
C ALA A 85 -9.86 7.73 -2.13
N ASP A 86 -9.36 6.78 -2.92
CA ASP A 86 -9.86 5.40 -2.94
C ASP A 86 -9.58 4.68 -1.60
N PHE A 87 -8.38 4.86 -1.02
CA PHE A 87 -8.06 4.32 0.31
C PHE A 87 -8.96 4.91 1.40
N LEU A 88 -9.23 6.22 1.34
CA LEU A 88 -10.11 6.86 2.31
C LEU A 88 -11.55 6.34 2.19
N GLU A 89 -12.04 6.11 0.98
CA GLU A 89 -13.35 5.49 0.74
C GLU A 89 -13.39 4.05 1.27
N ALA A 90 -12.39 3.23 0.93
CA ALA A 90 -12.27 1.86 1.43
C ALA A 90 -12.24 1.78 2.96
N SER A 91 -11.68 2.79 3.64
CA SER A 91 -11.57 2.83 5.10
C SER A 91 -12.90 3.01 5.85
N ARG A 92 -14.00 3.27 5.14
CA ARG A 92 -15.33 3.47 5.74
C ARG A 92 -15.91 2.19 6.34
N THR A 93 -15.47 1.02 5.90
CA THR A 93 -15.90 -0.27 6.48
C THR A 93 -14.96 -0.70 7.60
N GLU A 94 -15.48 -1.41 8.61
CA GLU A 94 -14.65 -1.85 9.74
C GLU A 94 -13.54 -2.79 9.29
N ASP A 95 -13.87 -3.76 8.44
CA ASP A 95 -12.96 -4.81 7.99
C ASP A 95 -11.76 -4.27 7.20
N MET A 96 -11.93 -3.18 6.45
CA MET A 96 -10.84 -2.56 5.68
C MET A 96 -10.21 -1.35 6.35
N ARG A 97 -10.79 -0.82 7.44
CA ARG A 97 -10.37 0.46 8.02
C ARG A 97 -8.87 0.53 8.32
N ALA A 98 -8.33 -0.49 8.97
CA ALA A 98 -6.93 -0.48 9.39
C ALA A 98 -5.99 -0.48 8.18
N ILE A 99 -6.17 -1.42 7.26
CA ILE A 99 -5.31 -1.60 6.07
C ILE A 99 -5.43 -0.39 5.14
N ALA A 100 -6.65 0.08 4.88
CA ALA A 100 -6.87 1.21 4.00
C ALA A 100 -6.31 2.53 4.57
N LEU A 101 -6.45 2.78 5.88
CA LEU A 101 -5.83 3.95 6.50
C LEU A 101 -4.29 3.84 6.55
N ALA A 102 -3.72 2.65 6.62
CA ALA A 102 -2.28 2.45 6.54
C ALA A 102 -1.76 2.80 5.14
N ASN A 103 -2.43 2.33 4.09
CA ASN A 103 -2.11 2.69 2.70
C ASN A 103 -2.31 4.19 2.45
N TYR A 104 -3.36 4.79 3.03
CA TYR A 104 -3.56 6.24 3.00
C TYR A 104 -2.40 7.00 3.66
N ALA A 105 -1.92 6.55 4.83
CA ALA A 105 -0.78 7.18 5.50
C ALA A 105 0.52 7.06 4.69
N LEU A 106 0.77 5.89 4.10
CA LEU A 106 1.90 5.66 3.21
C LEU A 106 1.83 6.54 1.94
N ALA A 107 0.65 6.67 1.33
CA ALA A 107 0.44 7.53 0.16
C ALA A 107 0.54 9.03 0.52
N ALA A 108 0.07 9.44 1.69
CA ALA A 108 0.28 10.78 2.22
C ALA A 108 1.78 11.07 2.37
N PHE A 109 2.55 10.13 2.92
CA PHE A 109 4.00 10.26 3.01
C PHE A 109 4.66 10.32 1.62
N GLN A 110 4.25 9.47 0.68
CA GLN A 110 4.77 9.49 -0.68
C GLN A 110 4.55 10.83 -1.39
N THR A 111 3.51 11.58 -1.01
CA THR A 111 3.16 12.90 -1.54
C THR A 111 3.63 14.06 -0.66
N GLU A 112 4.61 13.82 0.23
CA GLU A 112 5.21 14.82 1.12
C GLU A 112 4.22 15.48 2.10
N ARG A 113 3.10 14.82 2.38
CA ARG A 113 2.13 15.21 3.41
C ARG A 113 2.48 14.54 4.74
N ASP A 114 3.69 14.83 5.23
CA ASP A 114 4.31 14.06 6.31
C ASP A 114 3.54 14.18 7.64
N ASP A 115 3.04 15.36 7.97
CA ASP A 115 2.18 15.59 9.15
C ASP A 115 0.91 14.73 9.12
N LEU A 116 0.30 14.59 7.94
CA LEU A 116 -0.90 13.78 7.74
C LEU A 116 -0.57 12.29 7.88
N ALA A 117 0.56 11.84 7.31
CA ALA A 117 1.03 10.48 7.44
C ALA A 117 1.29 10.10 8.90
N ILE A 118 2.08 10.91 9.63
CA ILE A 118 2.41 10.72 11.05
C ILE A 118 1.15 10.74 11.91
N THR A 119 0.25 11.69 11.69
CA THR A 119 -1.00 11.80 12.47
C THR A 119 -1.91 10.59 12.24
N THR A 120 -1.99 10.10 11.00
CA THR A 120 -2.79 8.92 10.66
C THR A 120 -2.19 7.65 11.26
N ALA A 121 -0.89 7.45 11.13
CA ALA A 121 -0.17 6.33 11.73
C ALA A 121 -0.35 6.28 13.26
N ARG A 122 -0.19 7.41 13.95
CA ARG A 122 -0.43 7.50 15.41
C ARG A 122 -1.88 7.24 15.79
N LYS A 123 -2.86 7.62 14.96
CA LYS A 123 -4.28 7.28 15.19
C LYS A 123 -4.52 5.78 15.08
N LEU A 124 -3.92 5.13 14.08
CA LEU A 124 -3.99 3.67 13.92
C LEU A 124 -3.36 2.95 15.10
N LEU A 125 -2.12 3.30 15.47
CA LEU A 125 -1.38 2.64 16.56
C LEU A 125 -1.99 2.86 17.95
N ARG A 126 -2.79 3.93 18.15
CA ARG A 126 -3.59 4.10 19.37
C ARG A 126 -4.75 3.10 19.47
N ARG A 127 -5.28 2.64 18.35
CA ARG A 127 -6.38 1.66 18.30
C ARG A 127 -5.85 0.23 18.25
N ASP A 128 -4.80 0.02 17.47
CA ASP A 128 -4.11 -1.24 17.29
C ASP A 128 -2.60 -1.05 17.48
N PRO A 129 -2.10 -1.14 18.72
CA PRO A 129 -0.67 -1.02 19.02
C PRO A 129 0.19 -2.12 18.38
N GLU A 130 -0.40 -3.24 17.96
CA GLU A 130 0.30 -4.38 17.37
C GLU A 130 0.35 -4.31 15.84
N PHE A 131 -0.12 -3.22 15.23
CA PHE A 131 0.03 -3.01 13.79
C PHE A 131 1.49 -2.71 13.41
N LEU A 132 2.28 -3.77 13.27
CA LEU A 132 3.74 -3.73 13.09
C LEU A 132 4.17 -2.93 11.86
N ASP A 133 3.48 -3.10 10.73
CA ASP A 133 3.81 -2.40 9.47
C ASP A 133 3.68 -0.88 9.67
N MET A 134 2.58 -0.44 10.29
CA MET A 134 2.36 0.98 10.55
C MET A 134 3.33 1.54 11.60
N ARG A 135 3.77 0.72 12.56
CA ARG A 135 4.80 1.11 13.54
C ARG A 135 6.17 1.31 12.90
N ALA A 136 6.60 0.38 12.06
CA ALA A 136 7.84 0.52 11.28
C ALA A 136 7.79 1.76 10.36
N ALA A 137 6.64 2.00 9.72
CA ALA A 137 6.45 3.17 8.88
C ALA A 137 6.48 4.47 9.71
N LEU A 138 5.89 4.48 10.91
CA LEU A 138 5.96 5.65 11.79
C LEU A 138 7.40 5.97 12.20
N SER A 139 8.22 4.96 12.53
CA SER A 139 9.66 5.14 12.77
C SER A 139 10.34 5.79 11.56
N ALA A 140 10.09 5.28 10.35
CA ALA A 140 10.64 5.84 9.12
C ALA A 140 10.18 7.28 8.86
N PHE A 141 8.90 7.60 9.07
CA PHE A 141 8.37 8.95 8.88
C PHE A 141 8.99 9.95 9.86
N LEU A 142 9.09 9.56 11.14
CA LEU A 142 9.69 10.40 12.18
C LEU A 142 11.18 10.64 11.91
N TRP A 143 11.90 9.59 11.50
CA TRP A 143 13.30 9.69 11.08
C TRP A 143 13.48 10.70 9.95
N SER A 144 12.61 10.64 8.94
CA SER A 144 12.70 11.52 7.77
C SER A 144 12.49 13.01 8.08
N GLU A 145 11.84 13.32 9.19
CA GLU A 145 11.56 14.68 9.68
C GLU A 145 12.58 15.13 10.75
N GLY A 146 13.66 14.37 10.99
CA GLY A 146 14.67 14.69 11.99
C GLY A 146 14.24 14.42 13.44
N ARG A 147 13.13 13.71 13.65
CA ARG A 147 12.60 13.37 14.98
C ARG A 147 13.17 12.04 15.47
N PHE A 148 14.49 11.97 15.58
CA PHE A 148 15.22 10.72 15.80
C PHE A 148 14.85 10.01 17.11
N ASP A 149 14.73 10.74 18.22
CA ASP A 149 14.37 10.16 19.51
C ASP A 149 12.97 9.51 19.47
N ASP A 150 12.01 10.17 18.80
CA ASP A 150 10.66 9.62 18.62
C ASP A 150 10.69 8.38 17.70
N ALA A 151 11.50 8.41 16.64
CA ALA A 151 11.64 7.29 15.70
C ALA A 151 12.19 6.03 16.40
N GLU A 152 13.25 6.20 17.21
CA GLU A 152 13.89 5.14 18.00
C GLU A 152 12.96 4.61 19.09
N ALA A 153 12.12 5.46 19.69
CA ALA A 153 11.13 5.03 20.67
C ALA A 153 10.06 4.10 20.03
N GLU A 154 9.53 4.47 18.87
CA GLU A 154 8.59 3.64 18.12
C GLU A 154 9.24 2.33 17.64
N TRP A 155 10.51 2.41 17.25
CA TRP A 155 11.29 1.24 16.85
C TRP A 155 11.50 0.29 18.02
N THR A 156 11.92 0.80 19.17
CA THR A 156 12.14 0.00 20.40
C THR A 156 10.88 -0.74 20.83
N PHE A 157 9.70 -0.18 20.61
CA PHE A 157 8.44 -0.89 20.89
C PHE A 157 8.31 -2.17 20.06
N LEU A 158 8.82 -2.22 18.82
CA LEU A 158 8.90 -3.47 18.03
C LEU A 158 9.80 -4.52 18.69
N TYR A 159 10.80 -4.10 19.49
CA TYR A 159 11.75 -4.98 20.21
C TYR A 159 11.27 -5.39 21.59
N ALA A 160 10.47 -4.56 22.25
CA ALA A 160 9.99 -4.80 23.59
C ALA A 160 8.75 -5.71 23.64
N GLY A 161 8.05 -5.88 22.51
CA GLY A 161 6.88 -6.74 22.39
C GLY A 161 7.10 -7.88 21.38
N LEU A 162 7.03 -9.12 21.87
CA LEU A 162 7.03 -10.37 21.10
C LEU A 162 8.40 -10.79 20.53
N ASP A 163 8.74 -12.08 20.64
CA ASP A 163 10.05 -12.66 20.29
C ASP A 163 10.42 -12.61 18.78
N THR A 164 9.59 -12.00 17.94
CA THR A 164 9.59 -12.23 16.47
C THR A 164 9.39 -11.01 15.54
N PRO A 165 8.71 -9.89 15.88
CA PRO A 165 8.40 -8.80 14.94
C PRO A 165 9.60 -8.09 14.32
N CYS A 166 10.67 -7.85 15.09
CA CYS A 166 11.83 -7.08 14.63
C CYS A 166 12.49 -7.70 13.42
N ARG A 167 12.51 -9.04 13.33
CA ARG A 167 13.21 -9.75 12.24
C ARG A 167 12.60 -9.44 10.88
N LEU A 168 11.31 -9.11 10.83
CA LEU A 168 10.61 -8.80 9.59
C LEU A 168 11.11 -7.48 9.00
N TYR A 169 11.40 -6.46 9.82
CA TYR A 169 11.76 -5.11 9.35
C TYR A 169 13.26 -4.79 9.44
N LYS A 170 14.13 -5.79 9.67
CA LYS A 170 15.60 -5.58 9.69
C LYS A 170 16.15 -5.11 8.34
N THR A 171 15.44 -5.39 7.27
CA THR A 171 15.72 -4.94 5.91
C THR A 171 14.44 -4.39 5.29
N THR A 172 14.57 -3.69 4.16
CA THR A 172 13.43 -3.21 3.39
C THR A 172 12.75 -4.32 2.57
N ASP A 173 13.28 -5.55 2.54
CA ASP A 173 12.76 -6.65 1.72
C ASP A 173 11.28 -6.95 2.00
N THR A 174 10.88 -6.84 3.27
CA THR A 174 9.50 -7.10 3.71
C THR A 174 8.52 -6.05 3.20
N VAL A 175 8.99 -4.85 2.86
CA VAL A 175 8.14 -3.72 2.44
C VAL A 175 8.34 -3.32 0.98
N ALA A 176 9.41 -3.76 0.33
CA ALA A 176 9.84 -3.28 -0.99
C ALA A 176 8.77 -3.38 -2.10
N ASN A 177 7.86 -4.34 -2.03
CA ASN A 177 6.77 -4.53 -3.00
C ASN A 177 5.39 -4.12 -2.45
N ARG A 178 5.33 -3.54 -1.24
CA ARG A 178 4.08 -3.20 -0.54
C ARG A 178 3.98 -1.72 -0.20
N TRP A 179 5.11 -1.07 0.09
CA TRP A 179 5.16 0.34 0.45
C TRP A 179 5.57 1.21 -0.75
N PRO A 180 5.10 2.47 -0.79
CA PRO A 180 5.59 3.44 -1.74
C PRO A 180 7.10 3.69 -1.62
N PRO A 181 7.80 4.01 -2.73
CA PRO A 181 9.25 4.15 -2.74
C PRO A 181 9.82 5.13 -1.71
N ARG A 182 9.18 6.28 -1.47
CA ARG A 182 9.65 7.27 -0.49
C ARG A 182 9.58 6.70 0.93
N ALA A 183 8.51 5.98 1.27
CA ALA A 183 8.37 5.32 2.58
C ALA A 183 9.40 4.20 2.77
N THR A 184 9.61 3.38 1.74
CA THR A 184 10.64 2.33 1.74
C THR A 184 12.04 2.94 1.91
N ALA A 185 12.34 4.03 1.22
CA ALA A 185 13.62 4.74 1.33
C ALA A 185 13.80 5.38 2.70
N ALA A 186 12.74 5.91 3.32
CA ALA A 186 12.81 6.43 4.68
C ALA A 186 13.14 5.33 5.70
N LEU A 187 12.60 4.11 5.51
CA LEU A 187 13.00 2.96 6.32
C LEU A 187 14.45 2.56 6.08
N ASP A 188 14.93 2.55 4.82
CA ASP A 188 16.35 2.31 4.51
C ASP A 188 17.28 3.34 5.17
N ALA A 189 16.90 4.62 5.15
CA ALA A 189 17.63 5.70 5.79
C ALA A 189 17.70 5.52 7.31
N PHE A 190 16.56 5.19 7.94
CA PHE A 190 16.46 4.88 9.36
C PHE A 190 17.36 3.69 9.75
N LEU A 191 17.24 2.57 9.05
CA LEU A 191 17.99 1.34 9.34
C LEU A 191 19.51 1.51 9.21
N ARG A 192 19.95 2.43 8.36
CA ARG A 192 21.37 2.74 8.13
C ARG A 192 21.86 3.95 8.92
N VAL A 193 20.98 4.63 9.66
CA VAL A 193 21.28 5.85 10.41
C VAL A 193 21.86 6.94 9.49
N ARG A 194 21.13 7.24 8.42
CA ARG A 194 21.53 8.22 7.38
C ARG A 194 20.42 9.23 7.07
N GLY A 195 20.80 10.35 6.46
CA GLY A 195 19.86 11.34 5.91
C GLY A 195 19.34 10.99 4.51
N ASP A 196 19.91 9.97 3.86
CA ASP A 196 19.49 9.46 2.56
C ASP A 196 19.11 7.98 2.63
N GLY A 197 18.17 7.58 1.79
CA GLY A 197 17.77 6.19 1.66
C GLY A 197 17.41 5.82 0.23
N GLN A 198 17.42 4.52 -0.05
CA GLN A 198 17.18 3.99 -1.38
C GLN A 198 15.99 3.04 -1.43
N ALA A 199 15.24 3.08 -2.53
CA ALA A 199 14.14 2.15 -2.79
C ALA A 199 14.01 1.84 -4.29
N LEU A 200 13.56 0.64 -4.61
CA LEU A 200 13.11 0.28 -5.95
C LEU A 200 11.79 1.01 -6.24
N ASP A 201 11.71 1.70 -7.37
CA ASP A 201 10.48 2.33 -7.85
C ASP A 201 9.73 1.42 -8.83
N TYR A 202 8.47 1.73 -9.12
CA TYR A 202 7.58 1.00 -10.02
C TYR A 202 8.07 0.99 -11.48
N ASP A 203 9.04 1.85 -11.84
CA ASP A 203 9.74 1.83 -13.13
C ASP A 203 10.91 0.83 -13.17
N GLY A 204 11.12 0.07 -12.10
CA GLY A 204 12.18 -0.93 -11.96
C GLY A 204 13.56 -0.35 -11.63
N ARG A 205 13.66 0.97 -11.35
CA ARG A 205 14.94 1.63 -11.02
C ARG A 205 15.03 1.92 -9.54
N VAL A 206 16.24 1.77 -8.99
CA VAL A 206 16.52 2.23 -7.64
C VAL A 206 16.64 3.75 -7.63
N LYS A 207 15.86 4.41 -6.78
CA LYS A 207 15.90 5.86 -6.55
C LYS A 207 16.44 6.17 -5.17
N THR A 208 17.12 7.30 -5.05
CA THR A 208 17.64 7.83 -3.78
C THR A 208 16.76 9.00 -3.36
N PHE A 209 16.35 9.00 -2.10
CA PHE A 209 15.57 10.05 -1.47
C PHE A 209 16.40 10.67 -0.37
N ASN A 210 16.37 12.00 -0.28
CA ASN A 210 17.02 12.74 0.81
C ASN A 210 15.95 13.21 1.78
N PHE A 211 16.24 13.08 3.07
CA PHE A 211 15.37 13.44 4.16
C PHE A 211 16.03 14.49 5.05
N ARG A 212 15.24 15.10 5.95
CA ARG A 212 15.78 16.06 6.90
C ARG A 212 16.70 15.31 7.87
N HIS A 213 17.91 15.84 8.03
CA HIS A 213 18.93 15.35 8.96
C HIS A 213 19.23 16.43 10.00
#